data_AF-W5SPD3-F1
#
_entry.id   AF-W5SPD3-F1
#
_cell.length_a   1.000
_cell.length_b   1.000
_cell.length_c   1.000
_cell.angle_alpha   90.00
_cell.angle_beta   90.00
_cell.angle_gamma   90.00
#
_symmetry.space_group_name_H-M   'P 1'
#
loop_
_entity.id
_entity.type
_entity.pdbx_description
1 polymer ?
#
loop_
_entity_poly.entity_id
_entity_poly.type
_entity_poly.pdbx_seq_one_letter_code
_entity_poly.pdbx_strand_id
1 'polypeptide(L)'
;MQLACTGLSKCNLFFLIGDEPVNCVIERNNGFIGKVMIYIAVLDMEVDRICNIIKRDNSIDLANIDIENLTNHIRLLLQDSKYYSDLSELNYKDEFMIFINIVTLNIGAEEKALLEKHLVDIQSKQTEIEKKEK
;
A
#
# COMPACT_ATOMS: atom_id res chain seq x y z
N MET A 1 9.50 0.68 0.84
CA MET A 1 9.83 1.55 1.99
C MET A 1 10.81 0.96 2.98
N GLN A 2 10.53 -0.19 3.60
CA GLN A 2 11.43 -0.80 4.60
C GLN A 2 12.89 -0.90 4.14
N LEU A 3 13.14 -1.40 2.92
CA LEU A 3 14.50 -1.44 2.34
C LEU A 3 15.12 -0.04 2.25
N ALA A 4 14.36 0.96 1.83
CA ALA A 4 14.85 2.34 1.72
C ALA A 4 15.30 2.89 3.08
N CYS A 5 14.49 2.70 4.13
CA CYS A 5 14.79 3.23 5.48
C CYS A 5 15.91 2.46 6.20
N THR A 6 16.03 1.15 5.98
CA THR A 6 17.02 0.31 6.67
C THR A 6 18.37 0.24 5.94
N GLY A 7 18.43 0.69 4.68
CA GLY A 7 19.61 0.54 3.83
C GLY A 7 19.88 -0.90 3.37
N LEU A 8 19.02 -1.86 3.74
CA LEU A 8 19.18 -3.25 3.35
C LEU A 8 19.04 -3.43 1.84
N SER A 9 19.75 -4.41 1.30
CA SER A 9 19.73 -4.79 -0.12
C SER A 9 18.64 -5.80 -0.46
N LYS A 10 18.04 -6.45 0.53
CA LYS A 10 16.99 -7.46 0.36
C LYS A 10 16.09 -7.57 1.60
N CYS A 11 14.86 -8.03 1.41
CA CYS A 11 13.96 -8.41 2.50
C CYS A 11 13.21 -9.69 2.14
N ASN A 12 12.77 -10.41 3.17
CA ASN A 12 11.87 -11.54 2.99
C ASN A 12 10.42 -11.03 3.02
N LEU A 13 9.63 -11.44 2.05
CA LEU A 13 8.19 -11.32 2.03
C LEU A 13 7.59 -12.68 2.33
N PHE A 14 6.89 -12.76 3.46
CA PHE A 14 6.15 -13.94 3.86
C PHE A 14 4.66 -13.68 3.60
N PHE A 15 4.00 -14.59 2.90
CA PHE A 15 2.54 -14.60 2.76
C PHE A 15 2.01 -16.03 2.84
N LEU A 16 0.73 -16.16 3.17
CA LEU A 16 0.05 -17.44 3.27
C LEU A 16 -0.76 -17.69 2.00
N ILE A 17 -0.74 -18.93 1.51
CA ILE A 17 -1.71 -19.43 0.54
C ILE A 17 -2.43 -20.60 1.18
N GLY A 18 -3.71 -20.40 1.51
CA GLY A 18 -4.39 -21.28 2.47
C GLY A 18 -3.69 -21.19 3.83
N ASP A 19 -3.29 -22.34 4.37
CA ASP A 19 -2.58 -22.44 5.65
C ASP A 19 -1.05 -22.59 5.49
N GLU A 20 -0.54 -22.55 4.26
CA GLU A 20 0.87 -22.81 3.98
C GLU A 20 1.66 -21.50 3.76
N PRO A 21 2.82 -21.34 4.42
CA PRO A 21 3.66 -20.16 4.24
C PRO A 21 4.52 -20.24 2.99
N VAL A 22 4.52 -19.15 2.22
CA VAL A 22 5.44 -18.92 1.12
C VAL A 22 6.40 -17.82 1.53
N ASN A 23 7.70 -18.09 1.42
CA ASN A 23 8.76 -17.12 1.64
C ASN A 23 9.38 -16.71 0.31
N CYS A 24 9.38 -15.41 0.05
CA CYS A 24 9.99 -14.81 -1.14
C CYS A 24 11.07 -13.83 -0.72
N VAL A 25 12.22 -13.86 -1.39
CA VAL A 25 13.22 -12.79 -1.22
C VAL A 25 12.94 -11.70 -2.26
N ILE A 26 12.81 -10.46 -1.79
CA ILE A 26 12.70 -9.28 -2.63
C ILE A 26 14.04 -8.54 -2.59
N GLU A 27 14.59 -8.28 -3.77
CA GLU A 27 15.77 -7.43 -3.92
C GLU A 27 15.40 -5.95 -3.93
N ARG A 28 16.32 -5.13 -3.42
CA ARG A 28 16.18 -3.68 -3.42
C ARG A 28 16.14 -3.14 -4.84
N ASN A 29 14.97 -2.67 -5.26
CA ASN A 29 14.80 -1.93 -6.50
C ASN A 29 14.85 -0.41 -6.25
N ASN A 30 16.01 0.21 -6.49
CA ASN A 30 16.20 1.66 -6.29
C ASN A 30 15.31 2.51 -7.20
N GLY A 31 15.01 2.04 -8.43
CA GLY A 31 14.12 2.75 -9.34
C GLY A 31 12.69 2.81 -8.80
N PHE A 32 12.18 1.68 -8.30
CA PHE A 32 10.87 1.62 -7.66
C PHE A 32 10.83 2.41 -6.35
N ILE A 33 11.87 2.30 -5.51
CA ILE A 33 12.01 3.12 -4.30
C ILE A 33 11.95 4.62 -4.64
N GLY A 34 12.65 5.06 -5.69
CA GLY A 34 12.61 6.45 -6.14
C GLY A 34 11.19 6.92 -6.47
N LYS A 35 10.40 6.11 -7.18
CA LYS A 35 8.99 6.40 -7.45
C LYS A 35 8.17 6.55 -6.18
N VAL A 36 8.29 5.60 -5.25
CA VAL A 36 7.58 5.66 -3.96
C VAL A 36 7.98 6.89 -3.14
N MET A 37 9.27 7.26 -3.15
CA MET A 37 9.74 8.45 -2.43
C MET A 37 9.17 9.75 -3.01
N ILE A 38 8.92 9.83 -4.32
CA ILE A 38 8.24 10.99 -4.93
C ILE A 38 6.81 11.12 -4.37
N TYR A 39 6.05 10.01 -4.31
CA TYR A 39 4.71 10.03 -3.70
C TYR A 39 4.76 10.49 -2.24
N ILE A 40 5.72 9.98 -1.45
CA ILE A 40 5.89 10.37 -0.05
C ILE A 40 6.24 11.85 0.10
N ALA A 41 7.12 12.38 -0.75
CA ALA A 41 7.47 13.80 -0.72
C ALA A 41 6.25 14.70 -0.98
N VAL A 42 5.37 14.30 -1.91
CA VAL A 42 4.12 15.04 -2.17
C VAL A 42 3.15 14.95 -0.98
N LEU A 43 3.02 13.76 -0.36
CA LEU A 43 2.26 13.58 0.88
C LEU A 43 2.74 14.51 2.00
N ASP A 44 4.05 14.57 2.20
CA ASP A 44 4.69 15.39 3.23
C ASP A 44 4.39 16.88 3.02
N MET A 45 4.50 17.35 1.76
CA MET A 45 4.13 18.72 1.40
C MET A 45 2.64 19.03 1.66
N GLU A 46 1.74 18.08 1.38
CA GLU A 46 0.31 18.27 1.64
C GLU A 46 -0.02 18.30 3.14
N VAL A 47 0.63 17.44 3.94
CA VAL A 47 0.51 17.47 5.41
C VAL A 47 0.98 18.83 5.94
N ASP A 48 2.14 19.30 5.51
CA ASP A 48 2.67 20.61 5.90
C ASP A 48 1.73 21.75 5.49
N ARG A 49 1.15 21.69 4.28
CA ARG A 49 0.16 22.67 3.81
C ARG A 49 -1.05 22.72 4.74
N ILE A 50 -1.62 21.57 5.08
CA ILE A 50 -2.79 21.46 5.97
C ILE A 50 -2.45 21.97 7.37
N CYS A 51 -1.31 21.55 7.93
CA CYS A 51 -0.85 22.04 9.23
C CYS A 51 -0.70 23.57 9.25
N ASN A 52 -0.16 24.16 8.18
CA ASN A 52 0.00 25.60 8.08
C ASN A 52 -1.34 26.35 7.95
N ILE A 53 -2.33 25.78 7.26
CA ILE A 53 -3.69 26.35 7.19
C ILE A 53 -4.31 26.36 8.58
N ILE A 54 -4.31 25.20 9.26
CA ILE A 54 -4.91 25.04 10.59
C ILE A 54 -4.25 25.99 11.60
N LYS A 55 -2.92 26.09 11.61
CA LYS A 55 -2.18 27.00 12.52
C LYS A 55 -2.48 28.48 12.31
N ARG A 56 -2.91 28.88 11.10
CA ARG A 56 -3.21 30.28 10.75
C ARG A 56 -4.69 30.61 10.89
N ASP A 57 -5.53 29.61 11.08
CA ASP A 57 -6.96 29.80 11.25
C ASP A 57 -7.27 30.18 12.70
N ASN A 58 -7.45 31.48 12.94
CA ASN A 58 -7.76 32.02 14.26
C ASN A 58 -9.13 31.60 14.79
N SER A 59 -9.98 30.94 13.99
CA SER A 59 -11.25 30.36 14.46
C SER A 59 -11.08 29.00 15.16
N ILE A 60 -9.91 28.37 15.01
CA ILE A 60 -9.59 27.06 15.59
C ILE A 60 -8.75 27.26 16.86
N ASP A 61 -9.33 26.97 18.02
CA ASP A 61 -8.57 26.92 19.28
C ASP A 61 -7.83 25.59 19.40
N LEU A 62 -6.63 25.52 18.80
CA LEU A 62 -5.81 24.30 18.79
C LEU A 62 -5.40 23.80 20.17
N ALA A 63 -5.38 24.67 21.19
CA ALA A 63 -4.98 24.26 22.54
C ALA A 63 -6.06 23.45 23.24
N ASN A 64 -7.34 23.69 22.89
CA ASN A 64 -8.49 23.11 23.57
C ASN A 64 -9.40 22.27 22.66
N ILE A 65 -9.11 22.20 21.35
CA ILE A 65 -9.87 21.38 20.41
C ILE A 65 -9.76 19.89 20.76
N ASP A 66 -10.88 19.17 20.77
CA ASP A 66 -10.88 17.72 20.88
C ASP A 66 -10.52 17.04 19.54
N ILE A 67 -10.16 15.77 19.63
CA ILE A 67 -9.68 14.98 18.49
C ILE A 67 -10.75 14.85 17.40
N GLU A 68 -12.03 14.73 17.77
CA GLU A 68 -13.12 14.53 16.80
C GLU A 68 -13.34 15.81 15.98
N ASN A 69 -13.38 16.96 16.65
CA ASN A 69 -13.48 18.25 15.99
C ASN A 69 -12.26 18.53 15.11
N LEU A 70 -11.05 18.25 15.59
CA LEU A 70 -9.84 18.41 14.76
C LEU A 70 -9.87 17.49 13.53
N THR A 71 -10.33 16.24 13.70
CA THR A 71 -10.48 15.28 12.60
C THR A 71 -11.46 15.79 11.55
N ASN A 72 -12.59 16.37 11.98
CA ASN A 72 -13.57 16.96 11.07
C ASN A 72 -13.01 18.15 10.28
N HIS A 73 -12.23 19.03 10.93
CA HIS A 73 -11.58 20.16 10.24
C HIS A 73 -10.58 19.67 9.19
N ILE A 74 -9.74 18.71 9.55
CA ILE A 74 -8.81 18.08 8.59
C ILE A 74 -9.60 17.48 7.45
N ARG A 75 -10.66 16.69 7.73
CA ARG A 75 -11.47 16.05 6.70
C ARG A 75 -12.07 17.03 5.69
N LEU A 76 -12.55 18.19 6.14
CA LEU A 76 -13.05 19.25 5.25
C LEU A 76 -11.93 19.79 4.35
N LEU A 77 -10.73 20.03 4.89
CA LEU A 77 -9.57 20.46 4.11
C LEU A 77 -9.09 19.39 3.10
N LEU A 78 -9.35 18.12 3.39
CA LEU A 78 -9.03 17.00 2.52
C LEU A 78 -10.02 16.81 1.37
N GLN A 79 -11.30 17.15 1.56
CA GLN A 79 -12.35 16.97 0.54
C GLN A 79 -12.06 17.75 -0.74
N ASP A 80 -11.44 18.92 -0.64
CA ASP A 80 -11.05 19.74 -1.79
C ASP A 80 -9.64 19.43 -2.31
N SER A 81 -8.89 18.53 -1.66
CA SER A 81 -7.54 18.17 -2.08
C SER A 81 -7.60 17.16 -3.23
N LYS A 82 -7.24 17.65 -4.43
CA LYS A 82 -7.06 16.80 -5.62
C LYS A 82 -6.14 15.61 -5.33
N TYR A 83 -5.08 15.83 -4.57
CA TYR A 83 -4.14 14.76 -4.22
C TYR A 83 -4.78 13.66 -3.38
N TYR A 84 -5.63 14.02 -2.42
CA TYR A 84 -6.39 13.03 -1.64
C TYR A 84 -7.47 12.33 -2.47
N SER A 85 -8.11 13.03 -3.41
CA SER A 85 -9.01 12.41 -4.38
C SER A 85 -8.28 11.34 -5.18
N ASP A 86 -7.13 11.69 -5.77
CA ASP A 86 -6.30 10.77 -6.55
C ASP A 86 -5.84 9.57 -5.70
N LEU A 87 -5.46 9.78 -4.43
CA LEU A 87 -5.11 8.69 -3.51
C LEU A 87 -6.29 7.79 -3.17
N SER A 88 -7.49 8.33 -3.03
CA SER A 88 -8.70 7.55 -2.70
C SER A 88 -9.13 6.62 -3.83
N GLU A 89 -8.70 6.91 -5.06
CA GLU A 89 -8.93 6.07 -6.24
C GLU A 89 -7.92 4.92 -6.35
N LEU A 90 -6.85 4.90 -5.55
CA LEU A 90 -5.87 3.82 -5.56
C LEU A 90 -6.48 2.51 -5.10
N ASN A 91 -6.37 1.49 -5.95
CA ASN A 91 -6.78 0.14 -5.65
C ASN A 91 -5.57 -0.68 -5.18
N TYR A 92 -5.57 -1.06 -3.89
CA TYR A 92 -4.47 -1.82 -3.31
C TYR A 92 -4.16 -3.13 -4.05
N LYS A 93 -5.15 -3.76 -4.69
CA LYS A 93 -4.93 -4.98 -5.47
C LYS A 93 -4.16 -4.68 -6.74
N ASP A 94 -4.54 -3.63 -7.46
CA ASP A 94 -3.89 -3.24 -8.71
C ASP A 94 -2.46 -2.75 -8.43
N GLU A 95 -2.27 -1.95 -7.38
CA GLU A 95 -0.96 -1.51 -6.91
C GLU A 95 -0.07 -2.68 -6.47
N PHE A 96 -0.65 -3.69 -5.81
CA PHE A 96 0.08 -4.91 -5.48
C PHE A 96 0.50 -5.69 -6.73
N MET A 97 -0.37 -5.81 -7.73
CA MET A 97 -0.02 -6.46 -9.00
C MET A 97 1.08 -5.70 -9.74
N ILE A 98 1.01 -4.37 -9.79
CA ILE A 98 2.08 -3.52 -10.34
C ILE A 98 3.39 -3.75 -9.59
N PHE A 99 3.35 -3.80 -8.26
CA PHE A 99 4.51 -4.10 -7.43
C PHE A 99 5.13 -5.45 -7.79
N ILE A 100 4.33 -6.52 -7.80
CA ILE A 100 4.79 -7.88 -8.11
C ILE A 100 5.38 -7.96 -9.52
N ASN A 101 4.84 -7.22 -10.49
CA ASN A 101 5.38 -7.15 -11.85
C ASN A 101 6.72 -6.41 -11.94
N ILE A 102 7.00 -5.47 -11.01
CA ILE A 102 8.22 -4.66 -10.99
C ILE A 102 9.33 -5.33 -10.18
N VAL A 103 8.99 -6.06 -9.12
CA VAL A 103 9.98 -6.70 -8.26
C VAL A 103 10.27 -8.12 -8.71
N THR A 104 11.54 -8.50 -8.71
CA THR A 104 11.92 -9.89 -8.86
C THR A 104 11.64 -10.61 -7.54
N LEU A 105 10.63 -11.48 -7.54
CA LEU A 105 10.40 -12.41 -6.44
C LEU A 105 11.33 -13.60 -6.61
N ASN A 106 12.37 -13.66 -5.79
CA ASN A 106 13.23 -14.82 -5.72
C ASN A 106 12.56 -15.86 -4.82
N ILE A 107 11.88 -16.81 -5.46
CA ILE A 107 11.20 -17.93 -4.83
C ILE A 107 12.09 -19.17 -5.02
N GLY A 108 12.31 -19.94 -3.95
CA GLY A 108 13.00 -21.22 -4.06
C GLY A 108 12.20 -22.20 -4.93
N ALA A 109 12.88 -23.22 -5.47
CA ALA A 109 12.24 -24.17 -6.39
C ALA A 109 11.09 -24.93 -5.73
N GLU A 110 11.22 -25.26 -4.45
CA GLU A 110 10.20 -25.96 -3.66
C GLU A 110 8.98 -25.06 -3.41
N GLU A 111 9.20 -23.83 -2.94
CA GLU A 111 8.13 -22.86 -2.70
C GLU A 111 7.41 -22.46 -4.00
N LYS A 112 8.13 -22.43 -5.13
CA LYS A 112 7.55 -22.18 -6.45
C LYS A 112 6.64 -23.32 -6.90
N ALA A 113 7.08 -24.56 -6.76
CA ALA A 113 6.25 -25.73 -7.10
C ALA A 113 4.98 -25.80 -6.23
N LEU A 114 5.11 -25.44 -4.95
CA LEU A 114 3.99 -25.35 -4.01
C LEU A 114 3.00 -24.26 -4.42
N LEU A 115 3.50 -23.07 -4.74
CA LEU A 115 2.71 -21.94 -5.23
C LEU A 115 1.93 -22.31 -6.50
N GLU A 116 2.59 -22.93 -7.48
CA GLU A 116 1.96 -23.36 -8.73
C GLU A 116 0.83 -24.36 -8.49
N LYS A 117 1.03 -25.35 -7.61
CA LYS A 117 -0.02 -26.32 -7.24
C LYS A 117 -1.24 -25.65 -6.64
N HIS A 118 -1.06 -24.74 -5.67
CA HIS A 118 -2.18 -24.04 -5.03
C HIS A 118 -2.95 -23.13 -5.99
N LEU A 119 -2.24 -22.46 -6.91
CA LEU A 119 -2.90 -21.63 -7.92
C LEU A 119 -3.82 -22.45 -8.83
N VAL A 120 -3.41 -23.66 -9.21
CA VAL A 120 -4.24 -24.60 -9.97
C VAL A 120 -5.46 -25.02 -9.14
N ASP A 121 -5.29 -25.36 -7.86
CA ASP A 121 -6.39 -25.76 -6.97
C ASP A 121 -7.41 -24.62 -6.78
N ILE A 122 -6.93 -23.39 -6.61
CA ILE A 122 -7.78 -22.19 -6.47
C ILE A 122 -8.59 -21.96 -7.75
N GLN A 123 -7.95 -22.01 -8.93
CA GLN A 123 -8.64 -21.83 -10.22
C GLN A 123 -9.68 -22.91 -10.46
N SER A 124 -9.37 -24.15 -10.11
CA SER A 124 -10.32 -25.27 -10.19
C SER A 124 -11.55 -25.00 -9.33
N LYS A 125 -11.36 -24.60 -8.06
CA LYS A 125 -12.47 -24.27 -7.14
C LYS A 125 -13.28 -23.07 -7.59
N GLN A 126 -12.63 -22.01 -8.10
CA GLN A 126 -13.33 -20.85 -8.66
C GLN A 126 -14.23 -21.26 -9.82
N THR A 127 -13.72 -22.09 -10.74
CA THR A 127 -14.50 -22.61 -11.87
C THR A 127 -15.71 -23.44 -11.40
N GLU A 128 -15.58 -24.20 -10.30
CA GLU A 128 -16.71 -24.94 -9.72
C GLU A 128 -17.76 -24.04 -9.08
N ILE A 129 -17.35 -22.96 -8.42
CA ILE A 129 -18.25 -21.96 -7.84
C ILE A 129 -19.03 -21.25 -8.96
N GLU A 130 -18.34 -20.75 -9.98
CA GLU A 130 -18.96 -20.05 -11.13
C GLU A 130 -19.98 -20.93 -11.87
N LYS A 131 -19.79 -22.24 -11.88
CA LYS A 131 -20.74 -23.22 -12.45
C LYS A 131 -22.00 -23.41 -11.59
N LYS A 132 -21.91 -23.18 -10.28
CA LYS A 132 -23.05 -23.31 -9.34
C LYS A 132 -23.82 -22.00 -9.17
N GLU A 133 -23.20 -20.87 -9.47
CA GLU A 133 -23.81 -19.53 -9.42
C GLU A 133 -24.53 -19.14 -10.73
N LYS A 134 -24.42 -19.95 -11.78
CA LYS A 134 -25.20 -19.87 -13.03
C LYS A 134 -26.36 -20.85 -13.04
#